data_AF-A0A955YUB7-F1
#
_entry.id   AF-A0A955YUB7-F1
#
_cell.length_a   1.000
_cell.length_b   1.000
_cell.length_c   1.000
_cell.angle_alpha   90.00
_cell.angle_beta   90.00
_cell.angle_gamma   90.00
#
_symmetry.space_group_name_H-M   'P 1'
#
loop_
_entity.id
_entity.type
_entity.pdbx_description
1 polymer ?
#
loop_
_entity_poly.entity_id
_entity_poly.type
_entity_poly.pdbx_seq_one_letter_code
_entity_poly.pdbx_strand_id
1 'polypeptide(L)' 'GRQITPVEIEKIEKPSAAERRYFPSISPFRQTFRIAFPTVADDGTPTIPARARYVILRFAGSAGVVDLRWAFVP' A
#
# COMPACT_ATOMS: atom_id res chain seq x y z
N GLY A 1 14.13 -8.66 -6.50
CA GLY A 1 13.09 -7.74 -7.00
C GLY A 1 13.51 -6.33 -6.65
N ARG A 2 13.18 -5.34 -7.48
CA ARG A 2 13.51 -3.94 -7.19
C ARG A 2 12.61 -3.41 -6.08
N GLN A 3 13.20 -2.77 -5.08
CA GLN A 3 12.46 -2.07 -4.03
C GLN A 3 12.37 -0.59 -4.40
N ILE A 4 11.19 0.00 -4.20
CA ILE A 4 10.89 1.39 -4.54
C ILE A 4 10.37 2.10 -3.29
N THR A 5 10.95 3.26 -3.00
CA THR A 5 10.49 4.12 -1.91
C THR A 5 9.20 4.82 -2.35
N PRO A 6 8.15 4.84 -1.51
CA PRO A 6 6.94 5.60 -1.82
C PRO A 6 7.25 7.10 -1.84
N VAL A 7 6.60 7.83 -2.75
CA VAL A 7 6.66 9.30 -2.81
C VAL A 7 5.73 9.96 -1.80
N GLU A 8 4.75 9.21 -1.30
CA GLU A 8 3.76 9.72 -0.35
C GLU A 8 3.27 8.60 0.58
N ILE A 9 3.19 8.90 1.87
CA ILE A 9 2.48 8.08 2.86
C ILE A 9 1.61 9.03 3.69
N GLU A 10 0.31 8.97 3.46
CA GLU A 10 -0.68 9.83 4.11
C GLU A 10 -1.55 8.97 5.03
N LYS A 11 -1.69 9.35 6.30
CA LYS A 11 -2.66 8.73 7.21
C LYS A 11 -4.04 9.28 6.88
N ILE A 12 -4.94 8.42 6.46
CA ILE A 12 -6.34 8.80 6.23
C ILE A 12 -7.00 8.91 7.60
N GLU A 13 -7.42 10.12 7.97
CA GLU A 13 -8.16 10.37 9.20
C GLU A 13 -9.49 9.61 9.20
N LYS A 14 -9.97 9.26 10.40
CA LYS A 14 -11.13 8.38 10.48
C LYS A 14 -12.36 9.06 9.87
N PRO A 15 -13.12 8.28 9.09
CA PRO A 15 -14.43 8.73 8.62
C PRO A 15 -15.36 9.08 9.80
N SER A 16 -16.22 10.07 9.61
CA SER A 16 -17.09 10.70 10.61
C SER A 16 -18.11 9.71 11.22
N ALA A 17 -18.87 10.14 12.23
CA ALA A 17 -19.86 9.28 12.90
C ALA A 17 -20.88 8.62 11.95
N ALA A 18 -21.14 9.20 10.77
CA ALA A 18 -22.05 8.67 9.75
C ALA A 18 -21.55 7.37 9.09
N GLU A 19 -20.24 7.17 8.99
CA GLU A 19 -19.64 6.06 8.24
C GLU A 19 -19.48 4.78 9.09
N ARG A 20 -19.52 4.90 10.43
CA ARG A 20 -19.61 3.75 11.36
C ARG A 20 -20.83 2.87 11.12
N ARG A 21 -21.89 3.42 10.52
CA ARG A 21 -23.11 2.68 10.18
C ARG A 21 -22.89 1.66 9.05
N TYR A 22 -21.92 1.91 8.16
CA TYR A 22 -21.67 1.06 7.00
C TYR A 22 -20.56 0.02 7.23
N PHE A 23 -19.73 0.20 8.26
CA PHE A 23 -18.58 -0.68 8.51
C PHE A 23 -18.44 -1.04 9.99
N PRO A 24 -19.25 -1.99 10.50
CA PRO A 24 -19.24 -2.39 11.92
C PRO A 24 -17.90 -3.00 12.40
N SER A 25 -17.00 -3.38 11.49
CA SER A 25 -15.65 -3.85 11.80
C SER A 25 -14.61 -2.73 12.00
N ILE A 26 -14.98 -1.45 11.79
CA ILE A 26 -14.07 -0.33 11.99
C ILE A 26 -14.00 0.04 13.47
N SER A 27 -12.99 -0.50 14.16
CA SER A 27 -12.65 -0.11 15.52
C SER A 27 -11.88 1.21 15.56
N PRO A 28 -11.85 1.92 16.71
CA PRO A 28 -10.96 3.06 16.90
C PRO A 28 -9.47 2.71 16.78
N PHE A 29 -9.11 1.44 16.75
CA PHE A 29 -7.73 0.98 16.59
C PHE A 29 -7.33 0.77 15.12
N ARG A 30 -8.30 0.77 14.19
CA ARG A 30 -8.00 0.70 12.75
C ARG A 30 -7.28 1.97 12.29
N GLN A 31 -6.12 1.78 11.67
CA GLN A 31 -5.38 2.83 10.97
C GLN A 31 -5.49 2.59 9.46
N THR A 32 -5.62 3.66 8.69
CA THR A 32 -5.69 3.60 7.22
C THR A 32 -4.67 4.56 6.66
N PHE A 33 -3.97 4.13 5.61
CA PHE A 33 -2.95 4.93 4.94
C PHE A 33 -3.17 4.88 3.43
N ARG A 34 -3.00 6.03 2.77
CA ARG A 34 -2.77 6.10 1.33
C ARG A 34 -1.27 6.11 1.11
N ILE A 35 -0.77 5.15 0.33
CA ILE A 35 0.66 5.03 0.00
C ILE A 35 0.78 5.15 -1.52
N ALA A 36 1.52 6.14 -2.00
CA ALA A 36 1.76 6.35 -3.42
C ALA A 36 3.22 6.05 -3.78
N PHE A 37 3.41 5.40 -4.92
CA PHE A 37 4.72 5.07 -5.48
C PHE A 37 4.92 5.85 -6.78
N PRO A 38 6.17 6.22 -7.14
CA PRO A 38 6.42 6.87 -8.41
C PRO A 38 6.09 5.90 -9.55
N THR A 39 5.60 6.40 -10.68
CA THR A 39 5.31 5.55 -11.86
C THR A 39 6.57 5.17 -12.63
N VAL A 40 7.62 5.97 -12.49
CA VAL A 40 8.93 5.81 -13.11
C VAL A 40 10.00 5.91 -12.03
N ALA A 41 10.98 5.00 -12.06
CA ALA A 41 12.12 5.02 -11.15
C ALA A 41 13.16 6.07 -11.59
N ASP A 42 14.15 6.35 -10.73
CA ASP A 42 15.20 7.36 -10.98
C ASP A 42 16.01 7.08 -12.27
N ASP A 43 16.06 5.82 -12.69
CA ASP A 43 16.72 5.35 -13.93
C ASP A 43 15.85 5.49 -15.20
N GLY A 44 14.65 6.08 -15.08
CA GLY A 44 13.71 6.25 -16.19
C GLY A 44 12.87 5.02 -16.53
N THR A 45 13.07 3.89 -15.84
CA THR A 45 12.29 2.68 -16.11
C THR A 45 10.96 2.66 -15.34
N PRO A 46 9.89 2.03 -15.87
CA PRO A 46 8.63 1.91 -15.16
C PRO A 46 8.78 1.19 -13.82
N THR A 47 8.22 1.75 -12.75
CA THR A 47 8.25 1.15 -11.39
C THR A 47 7.68 -0.26 -11.39
N ILE A 48 6.59 -0.48 -12.13
CA ILE A 48 6.02 -1.80 -12.42
C ILE A 48 6.29 -2.10 -13.89
N PRO A 49 7.18 -3.04 -14.22
CA PRO A 49 7.41 -3.44 -15.60
C PRO A 49 6.14 -4.02 -16.24
N ALA A 50 5.93 -3.81 -17.54
CA ALA A 50 4.76 -4.34 -18.27
C ALA A 50 4.62 -5.87 -18.21
N ARG A 51 5.74 -6.60 -17.98
CA ARG A 51 5.77 -8.06 -17.84
C ARG A 51 5.77 -8.55 -16.39
N ALA A 52 5.58 -7.64 -15.42
CA ALA A 52 5.46 -8.03 -14.02
C ALA A 52 4.24 -8.94 -13.86
N ARG A 53 4.39 -10.02 -13.10
CA ARG A 53 3.29 -10.95 -12.80
C ARG A 53 2.58 -10.62 -11.50
N TYR A 54 3.25 -9.86 -10.63
CA TYR A 54 2.77 -9.50 -9.31
C TYR A 54 3.57 -8.33 -8.77
N VAL A 55 3.01 -7.67 -7.76
CA VAL A 55 3.70 -6.73 -6.87
C VAL A 55 3.61 -7.22 -5.44
N ILE A 56 4.60 -6.81 -4.63
CA ILE A 56 4.63 -7.08 -3.19
C ILE A 56 4.76 -5.76 -2.46
N LEU A 57 3.88 -5.50 -1.49
CA LEU A 57 4.06 -4.46 -0.48
C LEU A 57 4.58 -5.13 0.78
N ARG A 58 5.79 -4.74 1.18
CA ARG A 58 6.46 -5.26 2.36
C ARG A 58 6.29 -4.30 3.54
N PHE A 59 5.76 -4.79 4.64
CA PHE A 59 5.78 -4.13 5.94
C PHE A 59 6.94 -4.71 6.74
N ALA A 60 7.84 -3.87 7.22
CA ALA A 60 8.97 -4.27 8.04
C ALA A 60 9.03 -3.41 9.31
N GLY A 61 9.28 -4.06 10.46
CA GLY A 61 9.43 -3.40 11.75
C GLY A 61 10.18 -4.30 12.74
N SER A 62 10.26 -3.87 14.01
CA SER A 62 10.97 -4.62 15.05
C SER A 62 10.41 -6.02 15.30
N ALA A 63 9.11 -6.21 15.07
CA ALA A 63 8.44 -7.50 15.22
C ALA A 63 8.60 -8.45 14.01
N GLY A 64 9.27 -8.01 12.94
CA GLY A 64 9.52 -8.81 11.74
C GLY A 64 8.95 -8.20 10.46
N VAL A 65 8.65 -9.06 9.49
CA VAL A 65 8.28 -8.69 8.12
C VAL A 65 7.00 -9.40 7.68
N VAL A 66 6.11 -8.67 7.01
CA VAL A 66 4.91 -9.21 6.37
C VAL A 66 4.87 -8.74 4.92
N ASP A 67 4.62 -9.67 4.00
CA ASP A 67 4.51 -9.40 2.56
C ASP A 67 3.06 -9.56 2.09
N LEU A 68 2.49 -8.48 1.58
CA LEU A 68 1.22 -8.53 0.84
C LEU A 68 1.53 -8.66 -0.64
N ARG A 69 1.03 -9.74 -1.27
CA ARG A 69 1.26 -10.02 -2.69
C ARG A 69 -0.04 -9.85 -3.48
N TRP A 70 0.01 -9.04 -4.54
CA TRP A 70 -1.06 -8.95 -5.53
C TRP A 70 -0.56 -9.52 -6.85
N ALA A 71 -1.17 -10.61 -7.31
CA ALA A 71 -0.95 -11.12 -8.65
C ALA A 71 -1.78 -10.31 -9.65
N PHE A 72 -1.17 -9.94 -10.77
CA PHE A 72 -1.92 -9.36 -11.88
C PHE A 72 -2.61 -10.51 -12.61
N VAL A 73 -3.94 -10.44 -12.67
CA VAL A 73 -4.71 -11.37 -13.50
C VAL A 73 -4.44 -10.98 -14.96
N PRO A 74 -4.13 -11.94 -15.85
CA PRO A 74 -3.92 -11.69 -17.28
C PRO A 74 -5.11 -11.01 -17.96
#